data_AF-A0A6M8WD83-F1
#
_entry.id   AF-A0A6M8WD83-F1
#
_cell.length_a   1.000
_cell.length_b   1.000
_cell.length_c   1.000
_cell.angle_alpha   90.00
_cell.angle_beta   90.00
_cell.angle_gamma   90.00
#
_symmetry.space_group_name_H-M   'P 1'
#
loop_
_entity.id
_entity.type
_entity.pdbx_description
1 polymer ?
#
loop_
_entity_poly.entity_id
_entity_poly.type
_entity_poly.pdbx_seq_one_letter_code
_entity_poly.pdbx_strand_id
1 'polypeptide(L)'
;MPNKEIHTLRERAKELRCLYRVHEIVSRRGQPPAHTFLAVLEVIPDGWQHPDSTGARIEYLGRSFVGPGYSSSGHSIAEAICLDGTEVGRVEVSDASPIEDDGATFLTEEKNLLRNIAHRLGEYLEWKHTELLGERATTAGVHWRWREGYAEAMATALDAERFGVLGVYLHGSTEGGNAGPGSDIDLIVVCQGSEEQRERLSHWFEGWSLCLSELALQQTGYGFPGGILNIQWMSEIPDIRYRPGLRALQLRGQSTKGTGHACRAQSAI
;
A
#
# COMPACT_ATOMS: atom_id res chain seq x y z
N MET A 1 -24.79 -38.72 20.98
CA MET A 1 -23.65 -39.23 20.19
C MET A 1 -22.46 -38.30 20.41
N PRO A 2 -21.57 -38.59 21.37
CA PRO A 2 -20.50 -37.67 21.83
C PRO A 2 -19.50 -37.28 20.73
N ASN A 3 -19.37 -38.07 19.67
CA ASN A 3 -18.43 -37.82 18.57
C ASN A 3 -18.83 -36.62 17.67
N LYS A 4 -20.14 -36.35 17.53
CA LYS A 4 -20.64 -35.21 16.74
C LYS A 4 -20.38 -33.87 17.46
N GLU A 5 -20.54 -33.86 18.78
CA GLU A 5 -20.26 -32.68 19.62
C GLU A 5 -18.77 -32.35 19.62
N ILE A 6 -17.90 -33.36 19.76
CA ILE A 6 -16.44 -33.19 19.69
C ILE A 6 -16.02 -32.64 18.33
N HIS A 7 -16.58 -33.16 17.23
CA HIS A 7 -16.30 -32.66 15.88
C HIS A 7 -16.72 -31.19 15.73
N THR A 8 -17.95 -30.83 16.09
CA THR A 8 -18.44 -29.44 16.02
C THR A 8 -17.58 -28.49 16.85
N LEU A 9 -17.15 -28.91 18.04
CA LEU A 9 -16.24 -28.12 18.88
C LEU A 9 -14.86 -27.96 18.24
N ARG A 10 -14.36 -28.99 17.56
CA ARG A 10 -13.06 -28.94 16.87
C ARG A 10 -13.08 -27.97 15.70
N GLU A 11 -14.14 -27.99 14.88
CA GLU A 11 -14.28 -27.08 13.75
C GLU A 11 -14.44 -25.63 14.22
N ARG A 12 -15.26 -25.36 15.25
CA ARG A 12 -15.32 -24.03 15.88
C ARG A 12 -13.97 -23.57 16.44
N ALA A 13 -13.20 -24.48 17.04
CA ALA A 13 -11.87 -24.15 17.54
C ALA A 13 -10.90 -23.80 16.39
N LYS A 14 -11.03 -24.42 15.21
CA LYS A 14 -10.25 -24.04 14.02
C LYS A 14 -10.61 -22.64 13.55
N GLU A 15 -11.91 -22.36 13.36
CA GLU A 15 -12.40 -21.04 12.94
C GLU A 15 -11.89 -19.93 13.87
N LEU A 16 -12.02 -20.13 15.19
CA LEU A 16 -11.55 -19.17 16.20
C LEU A 16 -10.03 -18.98 16.15
N ARG A 17 -9.26 -20.05 15.97
CA ARG A 17 -7.79 -19.94 15.83
C ARG A 17 -7.40 -19.20 14.56
N CYS A 18 -8.09 -19.44 13.45
CA CYS A 18 -7.87 -18.72 12.20
C CYS A 18 -8.14 -17.23 12.39
N LEU A 19 -9.31 -16.87 12.92
CA LEU A 19 -9.67 -15.47 13.19
C LEU A 19 -8.69 -14.79 14.15
N TYR A 20 -8.23 -15.48 15.19
CA TYR A 20 -7.25 -14.95 16.13
C TYR A 20 -5.90 -14.67 15.46
N ARG A 21 -5.40 -15.59 14.62
CA ARG A 21 -4.15 -15.39 13.88
C ARG A 21 -4.26 -14.25 12.89
N VAL A 22 -5.36 -14.18 12.14
CA VAL A 22 -5.64 -13.05 11.24
C VAL A 22 -5.66 -11.75 12.03
N HIS A 23 -6.35 -11.70 13.17
CA HIS A 23 -6.39 -10.53 14.03
C HIS A 23 -5.00 -10.11 14.54
N GLU A 24 -4.17 -11.07 14.96
CA GLU A 24 -2.80 -10.80 15.40
C GLU A 24 -1.97 -10.17 14.27
N ILE A 25 -2.08 -10.71 13.05
CA ILE A 25 -1.36 -10.22 11.88
C ILE A 25 -1.79 -8.80 11.52
N VAL A 26 -3.10 -8.55 11.39
CA VAL A 26 -3.60 -7.21 11.01
C VAL A 26 -3.40 -6.17 12.13
N SER A 27 -3.21 -6.61 13.38
CA SER A 27 -2.87 -5.72 14.49
C SER A 27 -1.41 -5.26 14.47
N ARG A 28 -0.55 -5.83 13.63
CA ARG A 28 0.87 -5.43 13.50
C ARG A 28 0.98 -4.12 12.74
N ARG A 29 1.19 -3.04 13.49
CA ARG A 29 1.10 -1.66 12.96
C ARG A 29 2.27 -1.22 12.08
N GLY A 30 3.42 -1.90 12.10
CA GLY A 30 4.63 -1.44 11.41
C GLY A 30 4.80 -1.88 9.95
N GLN A 31 3.91 -2.73 9.40
CA GLN A 31 4.14 -3.35 8.09
C GLN A 31 3.30 -2.70 6.97
N PRO A 32 3.83 -2.61 5.74
CA PRO A 32 3.03 -2.23 4.57
C PRO A 32 1.92 -3.25 4.31
N PRO A 33 0.74 -2.84 3.77
CA PRO A 33 -0.37 -3.74 3.48
C PRO A 33 0.01 -5.01 2.72
N ALA A 34 0.92 -4.92 1.76
CA ALA A 34 1.43 -6.07 1.00
C ALA A 34 2.00 -7.19 1.89
N HIS A 35 2.77 -6.85 2.92
CA HIS A 35 3.34 -7.84 3.84
C HIS A 35 2.27 -8.46 4.73
N THR A 36 1.35 -7.63 5.24
CA THR A 36 0.20 -8.08 6.03
C THR A 36 -0.68 -9.04 5.23
N PHE A 37 -0.95 -8.75 3.96
CA PHE A 37 -1.74 -9.60 3.09
C PHE A 37 -1.10 -10.97 2.88
N LEU A 38 0.20 -11.02 2.58
CA LEU A 38 0.90 -12.31 2.42
C LEU A 38 0.85 -13.14 3.70
N ALA A 39 1.08 -12.51 4.86
CA ALA A 39 0.98 -13.20 6.15
C ALA A 39 -0.45 -13.70 6.44
N VAL A 40 -1.49 -12.94 6.09
CA VAL A 40 -2.89 -13.39 6.21
C VAL A 40 -3.15 -14.58 5.29
N LEU A 41 -2.68 -14.53 4.05
CA LEU A 41 -2.87 -15.60 3.07
C LEU A 41 -2.24 -16.93 3.50
N GLU A 42 -1.15 -16.90 4.27
CA GLU A 42 -0.53 -18.10 4.84
C GLU A 42 -1.38 -18.79 5.92
N VAL A 43 -2.26 -18.05 6.61
CA VAL A 43 -3.03 -18.61 7.75
C VAL A 43 -4.47 -18.99 7.41
N ILE A 44 -5.00 -18.52 6.28
CA ILE A 44 -6.37 -18.80 5.84
C ILE A 44 -6.66 -20.31 5.71
N PRO A 45 -5.80 -21.14 5.07
CA PRO A 45 -6.10 -22.55 4.87
C PRO A 45 -6.42 -23.32 6.15
N ASP A 46 -5.80 -22.95 7.28
CA ASP A 46 -5.99 -23.61 8.58
C ASP A 46 -7.42 -23.45 9.15
N GLY A 47 -8.19 -22.51 8.62
CA GLY A 47 -9.58 -22.27 8.99
C GLY A 47 -10.61 -23.12 8.25
N TRP A 48 -10.22 -23.81 7.18
CA TRP A 48 -11.11 -24.58 6.30
C TRP A 48 -11.16 -26.07 6.66
N GLN A 49 -12.14 -26.78 6.11
CA GLN A 49 -12.27 -28.23 6.32
C GLN A 49 -11.04 -29.00 5.82
N HIS A 50 -10.48 -28.57 4.68
CA HIS A 50 -9.36 -29.22 3.97
C HIS A 50 -8.16 -28.26 3.79
N PRO A 51 -7.37 -27.98 4.84
CA PRO A 51 -6.26 -27.02 4.75
C PRO A 51 -5.25 -27.35 3.66
N ASP A 52 -4.95 -28.63 3.42
CA ASP A 52 -3.92 -29.06 2.47
C ASP A 52 -4.28 -28.79 0.98
N SER A 53 -5.57 -28.70 0.66
CA SER A 53 -6.08 -28.37 -0.67
C SER A 53 -6.61 -26.94 -0.78
N THR A 54 -6.63 -26.20 0.34
CA THR A 54 -7.14 -24.83 0.41
C THR A 54 -6.02 -23.84 0.15
N GLY A 55 -6.28 -22.88 -0.73
CA GLY A 55 -5.40 -21.73 -0.96
C GLY A 55 -6.18 -20.43 -1.06
N ALA A 56 -5.50 -19.30 -0.98
CA ALA A 56 -6.16 -18.00 -0.96
C ALA A 56 -5.44 -16.94 -1.80
N ARG A 57 -6.18 -15.92 -2.19
CA ARG A 57 -5.70 -14.75 -2.94
C ARG A 57 -6.37 -13.48 -2.44
N ILE A 58 -5.63 -12.38 -2.41
CA ILE A 58 -6.17 -11.03 -2.18
C ILE A 58 -5.89 -10.19 -3.42
N GLU A 59 -6.93 -9.58 -3.97
CA GLU A 59 -6.83 -8.52 -4.97
C GLU A 59 -7.09 -7.18 -4.28
N TYR A 60 -6.21 -6.20 -4.48
CA TYR A 60 -6.32 -4.87 -3.87
C TYR A 60 -5.77 -3.81 -4.82
N LEU A 61 -6.58 -2.82 -5.18
CA LEU A 61 -6.25 -1.73 -6.12
C LEU A 61 -5.55 -2.22 -7.40
N GLY A 62 -6.07 -3.31 -7.99
CA GLY A 62 -5.54 -3.91 -9.22
C GLY A 62 -4.25 -4.73 -9.04
N ARG A 63 -3.73 -4.88 -7.82
CA ARG A 63 -2.61 -5.78 -7.51
C ARG A 63 -3.12 -7.10 -6.96
N SER A 64 -2.47 -8.19 -7.34
CA SER A 64 -2.80 -9.55 -6.89
C SER A 64 -1.72 -10.08 -5.96
N PHE A 65 -2.14 -10.57 -4.80
CA PHE A 65 -1.30 -11.23 -3.79
C PHE A 65 -1.79 -12.66 -3.63
N VAL A 66 -0.91 -13.63 -3.86
CA VAL A 66 -1.27 -15.05 -3.93
C VAL A 66 -0.59 -15.80 -2.80
N GLY A 67 -1.38 -16.53 -2.01
CA GLY A 67 -0.90 -17.40 -0.95
C GLY A 67 -0.50 -18.79 -1.47
N PRO A 68 0.12 -19.61 -0.61
CA PRO A 68 0.41 -21.00 -0.94
C PRO A 68 -0.89 -21.77 -1.26
N GLY A 69 -0.80 -22.73 -2.18
CA GLY A 69 -1.92 -23.63 -2.52
C GLY A 69 -3.05 -23.03 -3.35
N TYR A 70 -3.04 -21.73 -3.66
CA TYR A 70 -4.11 -21.12 -4.45
C TYR A 70 -4.12 -21.65 -5.90
N SER A 71 -5.31 -22.00 -6.38
CA SER A 71 -5.55 -22.45 -7.75
C SER A 71 -6.73 -21.72 -8.35
N SER A 72 -6.50 -21.03 -9.47
CA SER A 72 -7.56 -20.33 -10.22
C SER A 72 -8.53 -21.27 -10.94
N SER A 73 -8.22 -22.58 -11.01
CA SER A 73 -9.08 -23.59 -11.62
C SER A 73 -9.85 -24.45 -10.60
N GLY A 74 -9.63 -24.21 -9.30
CA GLY A 74 -10.38 -24.88 -8.23
C GLY A 74 -11.75 -24.23 -7.97
N HIS A 75 -12.57 -24.86 -7.14
CA HIS A 75 -13.80 -24.25 -6.66
C HIS A 75 -13.45 -23.07 -5.76
N SER A 76 -14.04 -21.89 -5.98
CA SER A 76 -13.73 -20.72 -5.16
C SER A 76 -14.95 -19.99 -4.62
N ILE A 77 -14.74 -19.34 -3.48
CA ILE A 77 -15.61 -18.31 -2.92
C ILE A 77 -14.81 -17.04 -2.71
N ALA A 78 -15.48 -15.89 -2.81
CA ALA A 78 -14.85 -14.61 -2.60
C ALA A 78 -15.78 -13.64 -1.89
N GLU A 79 -15.17 -12.73 -1.15
CA GLU A 79 -15.85 -11.68 -0.41
C GLU A 79 -15.14 -10.35 -0.69
N ALA A 80 -15.93 -9.29 -0.89
CA ALA A 80 -15.43 -7.95 -1.15
C ALA A 80 -14.75 -7.37 0.09
N ILE A 81 -13.65 -6.67 -0.12
CA ILE A 81 -12.98 -5.86 0.90
C ILE A 81 -13.40 -4.42 0.64
N CYS A 82 -14.12 -3.83 1.60
CA CYS A 82 -14.63 -2.47 1.50
C CYS A 82 -13.89 -1.52 2.44
N LEU A 83 -13.74 -0.27 2.00
CA LEU A 83 -13.29 0.87 2.78
C LEU A 83 -14.37 1.94 2.72
N ASP A 84 -14.93 2.35 3.86
CA ASP A 84 -16.06 3.29 3.93
C ASP A 84 -17.23 2.89 3.00
N GLY A 85 -17.48 1.58 2.88
CA GLY A 85 -18.52 1.01 2.01
C GLY A 85 -18.17 0.95 0.52
N THR A 86 -17.00 1.44 0.09
CA THR A 86 -16.52 1.31 -1.29
C THR A 86 -15.66 0.06 -1.44
N GLU A 87 -15.95 -0.78 -2.42
CA GLU A 87 -15.13 -1.96 -2.73
C GLU A 87 -13.76 -1.52 -3.28
N VAL A 88 -12.69 -1.91 -2.58
CA VAL A 88 -11.28 -1.58 -2.93
C VAL A 88 -10.48 -2.82 -3.32
N GLY A 89 -11.07 -3.99 -3.16
CA GLY A 89 -10.45 -5.27 -3.39
C GLY A 89 -11.36 -6.43 -3.02
N ARG A 90 -10.83 -7.66 -3.09
CA ARG A 90 -11.53 -8.88 -2.68
C ARG A 90 -10.55 -9.91 -2.13
N VAL A 91 -11.02 -10.71 -1.20
CA VAL A 91 -10.33 -11.93 -0.73
C VAL A 91 -11.06 -13.13 -1.31
N GLU A 92 -10.29 -14.08 -1.83
CA GLU A 92 -10.78 -15.29 -2.47
C GLU A 92 -10.10 -16.51 -1.87
N VAL A 93 -10.87 -17.58 -1.68
CA VAL A 93 -10.39 -18.88 -1.25
C VAL A 93 -10.76 -19.91 -2.30
N SER A 94 -9.80 -20.74 -2.69
CA SER A 94 -9.96 -21.84 -3.63
C SER A 94 -9.70 -23.18 -2.95
N ASP A 95 -10.49 -24.20 -3.26
CA ASP A 95 -10.20 -25.60 -2.96
C ASP A 95 -9.79 -26.31 -4.26
N ALA A 96 -8.60 -26.91 -4.25
CA ALA A 96 -8.03 -27.65 -5.38
C ALA A 96 -8.44 -29.12 -5.42
N SER A 97 -9.36 -29.57 -4.57
CA SER A 97 -9.89 -30.92 -4.57
C SER A 97 -10.58 -31.26 -5.90
N PRO A 98 -10.52 -32.53 -6.37
CA PRO A 98 -11.15 -32.94 -7.62
C PRO A 98 -12.66 -32.68 -7.64
N ILE A 99 -13.17 -32.18 -8.76
CA ILE A 99 -14.55 -31.71 -9.00
C ILE A 99 -15.60 -32.84 -8.96
N GLU A 100 -15.18 -34.11 -8.77
CA GLU A 100 -16.07 -35.28 -8.86
C GLU A 100 -17.01 -35.48 -7.66
N ASP A 101 -16.92 -34.63 -6.62
CA ASP A 101 -17.76 -34.72 -5.43
C ASP A 101 -18.91 -33.69 -5.48
N ASP A 102 -20.16 -34.17 -5.38
CA ASP A 102 -21.38 -33.37 -5.14
C ASP A 102 -21.27 -32.54 -3.82
N GLY A 103 -20.21 -32.80 -3.03
CA GLY A 103 -19.83 -32.15 -1.79
C GLY A 103 -18.82 -30.99 -1.88
N ALA A 104 -18.36 -30.54 -3.07
CA ALA A 104 -17.43 -29.41 -3.23
C ALA A 104 -18.07 -28.03 -2.97
N THR A 105 -18.90 -27.94 -1.94
CA THR A 105 -19.60 -26.72 -1.54
C THR A 105 -19.02 -26.23 -0.24
N PHE A 106 -18.39 -25.06 -0.28
CA PHE A 106 -18.00 -24.34 0.93
C PHE A 106 -19.19 -24.20 1.88
N LEU A 107 -18.97 -24.59 3.14
CA LEU A 107 -19.98 -24.55 4.18
C LEU A 107 -20.45 -23.12 4.45
N THR A 108 -21.65 -22.98 5.02
CA THR A 108 -22.15 -21.67 5.46
C THR A 108 -21.18 -21.03 6.46
N GLU A 109 -20.60 -21.82 7.33
CA GLU A 109 -19.59 -21.42 8.30
C GLU A 109 -18.30 -20.90 7.64
N GLU A 110 -17.81 -21.56 6.58
CA GLU A 110 -16.63 -21.13 5.82
C GLU A 110 -16.88 -19.82 5.06
N LYS A 111 -18.07 -19.67 4.48
CA LYS A 111 -18.50 -18.40 3.87
C LYS A 111 -18.56 -17.29 4.91
N ASN A 112 -19.07 -17.58 6.11
CA ASN A 112 -19.11 -16.62 7.21
C ASN A 112 -17.69 -16.28 7.72
N LEU A 113 -16.78 -17.26 7.78
CA LEU A 113 -15.38 -17.06 8.13
C LEU A 113 -14.69 -16.13 7.13
N LEU A 114 -14.87 -16.38 5.82
CA LEU A 114 -14.31 -15.52 4.77
C LEU A 114 -14.84 -14.09 4.85
N ARG A 115 -16.15 -13.91 5.09
CA ARG A 115 -16.75 -12.59 5.29
C ARG A 115 -16.16 -11.86 6.50
N ASN A 116 -15.96 -12.57 7.60
CA ASN A 116 -15.32 -12.00 8.79
C ASN A 116 -13.87 -11.60 8.52
N ILE A 117 -13.13 -12.37 7.72
CA ILE A 117 -11.76 -12.05 7.31
C ILE A 117 -11.77 -10.81 6.41
N ALA A 118 -12.65 -10.74 5.42
CA ALA A 118 -12.81 -9.59 4.53
C ALA A 118 -13.14 -8.31 5.32
N HIS A 119 -14.04 -8.41 6.30
CA HIS A 119 -14.38 -7.28 7.18
C HIS A 119 -13.17 -6.80 7.99
N ARG A 120 -12.40 -7.72 8.60
CA ARG A 120 -11.18 -7.36 9.36
C ARG A 120 -10.10 -6.76 8.48
N LEU A 121 -9.95 -7.22 7.24
CA LEU A 121 -9.07 -6.61 6.26
C LEU A 121 -9.54 -5.20 5.89
N GLY A 122 -10.86 -4.99 5.77
CA GLY A 122 -11.48 -3.68 5.62
C GLY A 122 -11.14 -2.74 6.78
N GLU A 123 -11.43 -3.14 8.02
CA GLU A 123 -11.10 -2.37 9.24
C GLU A 123 -9.59 -2.05 9.35
N TYR A 124 -8.74 -3.02 8.99
CA TYR A 124 -7.29 -2.81 8.94
C TYR A 124 -6.89 -1.79 7.89
N LEU A 125 -7.49 -1.86 6.69
CA LEU A 125 -7.22 -0.92 5.62
C LEU A 125 -7.80 0.45 5.92
N GLU A 126 -8.95 0.54 6.58
CA GLU A 126 -9.50 1.76 7.15
C GLU A 126 -8.54 2.32 8.18
N TRP A 127 -8.08 1.54 9.16
CA TRP A 127 -7.08 2.00 10.12
C TRP A 127 -5.77 2.41 9.43
N LYS A 128 -5.27 1.67 8.45
CA LYS A 128 -4.07 2.05 7.68
C LYS A 128 -4.31 3.32 6.89
N HIS A 129 -5.49 3.46 6.31
CA HIS A 129 -5.91 4.66 5.62
C HIS A 129 -6.02 5.81 6.61
N THR A 130 -6.57 5.62 7.81
CA THR A 130 -6.61 6.54 8.96
C THR A 130 -5.32 6.57 9.75
N GLU A 131 -4.27 5.85 9.41
CA GLU A 131 -2.94 6.01 9.99
C GLU A 131 -2.18 6.94 9.05
N LEU A 132 -2.20 6.60 7.75
CA LEU A 132 -1.81 7.47 6.65
C LEU A 132 -2.63 8.79 6.63
N LEU A 133 -3.89 8.77 7.08
CA LEU A 133 -4.80 9.92 7.23
C LEU A 133 -5.01 10.34 8.70
N GLY A 134 -4.51 9.64 9.70
CA GLY A 134 -4.61 10.04 11.12
C GLY A 134 -3.35 10.75 11.57
N GLU A 135 -2.22 10.44 10.93
CA GLU A 135 -1.23 11.48 10.69
C GLU A 135 -1.89 12.72 10.07
N ARG A 136 -2.91 12.56 9.20
CA ARG A 136 -3.71 13.69 8.65
C ARG A 136 -4.83 14.26 9.57
N ALA A 137 -5.13 13.68 10.74
CA ALA A 137 -6.02 14.30 11.74
C ALA A 137 -5.23 15.04 12.84
N THR A 138 -3.96 14.70 13.01
CA THR A 138 -3.00 15.51 13.79
C THR A 138 -2.44 16.71 13.00
N THR A 139 -2.67 16.77 11.68
CA THR A 139 -2.32 17.90 10.80
C THR A 139 -3.37 19.02 10.83
N ALA A 140 -3.52 19.70 11.95
CA ALA A 140 -3.73 21.14 11.84
C ALA A 140 -2.42 21.88 11.48
N GLY A 141 -1.27 21.18 11.37
CA GLY A 141 0.02 21.85 11.11
C GLY A 141 1.19 21.04 10.53
N VAL A 142 1.02 19.83 9.99
CA VAL A 142 2.16 19.01 9.47
C VAL A 142 1.98 18.62 8.00
N HIS A 143 1.95 19.60 7.10
CA HIS A 143 1.59 19.34 5.69
C HIS A 143 2.73 18.80 4.82
N TRP A 144 3.94 18.64 5.37
CA TRP A 144 5.09 18.13 4.62
C TRP A 144 5.07 16.61 4.45
N ARG A 145 4.56 15.86 5.43
CA ARG A 145 4.60 14.38 5.39
C ARG A 145 3.82 13.77 4.24
N TRP A 146 2.61 14.27 3.99
CA TRP A 146 1.81 13.75 2.89
C TRP A 146 2.40 14.13 1.53
N ARG A 147 2.98 15.34 1.41
CA ARG A 147 3.69 15.79 0.21
C ARG A 147 4.92 14.94 -0.06
N GLU A 148 5.69 14.64 0.98
CA GLU A 148 6.82 13.73 0.95
C GLU A 148 6.40 12.32 0.49
N GLY A 149 5.35 11.76 1.08
CA GLY A 149 4.84 10.44 0.70
C GLY A 149 4.43 10.35 -0.78
N TYR A 150 3.78 11.38 -1.34
CA TYR A 150 3.48 11.40 -2.78
C TYR A 150 4.72 11.63 -3.65
N ALA A 151 5.70 12.41 -3.20
CA ALA A 151 6.97 12.54 -3.90
C ALA A 151 7.69 11.18 -4.03
N GLU A 152 7.73 10.40 -2.95
CA GLU A 152 8.28 9.05 -2.93
C GLU A 152 7.47 8.07 -3.81
N ALA A 153 6.14 8.17 -3.77
CA ALA A 153 5.26 7.36 -4.63
C ALA A 153 5.49 7.65 -6.12
N MET A 154 5.62 8.93 -6.50
CA MET A 154 5.97 9.33 -7.87
C MET A 154 7.34 8.78 -8.28
N ALA A 155 8.37 8.96 -7.45
CA ALA A 155 9.71 8.43 -7.74
C ALA A 155 9.71 6.90 -7.93
N THR A 156 8.89 6.18 -7.15
CA THR A 156 8.73 4.72 -7.25
C THR A 156 7.93 4.30 -8.50
N ALA A 157 6.92 5.08 -8.90
CA ALA A 157 6.10 4.80 -10.07
C ALA A 157 6.78 5.18 -11.40
N LEU A 158 7.75 6.09 -11.35
CA LEU A 158 8.48 6.58 -12.50
C LEU A 158 9.32 5.48 -13.18
N ASP A 159 9.13 5.34 -14.49
CA ASP A 159 9.96 4.48 -15.34
C ASP A 159 11.22 5.24 -15.76
N ALA A 160 12.20 5.30 -14.85
CA ALA A 160 13.39 6.13 -14.99
C ALA A 160 14.21 5.79 -16.25
N GLU A 161 14.36 4.50 -16.55
CA GLU A 161 15.10 4.02 -17.72
C GLU A 161 14.42 4.47 -19.02
N ARG A 162 13.09 4.29 -19.12
CA ARG A 162 12.33 4.69 -20.31
C ARG A 162 12.40 6.17 -20.62
N PHE A 163 12.47 7.02 -19.59
CA PHE A 163 12.50 8.48 -19.75
C PHE A 163 13.91 9.08 -19.68
N GLY A 164 14.95 8.27 -19.48
CA GLY A 164 16.32 8.78 -19.33
C GLY A 164 16.54 9.61 -18.06
N VAL A 165 15.78 9.32 -17.00
CA VAL A 165 15.90 9.99 -15.69
C VAL A 165 17.02 9.34 -14.90
N LEU A 166 17.99 10.16 -14.49
CA LEU A 166 19.13 9.73 -13.68
C LEU A 166 18.87 9.88 -12.18
N GLY A 167 18.00 10.80 -11.79
CA GLY A 167 17.70 11.06 -10.39
C GLY A 167 16.51 11.98 -10.22
N VAL A 168 15.79 11.79 -9.12
CA VAL A 168 14.73 12.69 -8.65
C VAL A 168 15.07 13.09 -7.23
N TYR A 169 14.92 14.37 -6.91
CA TYR A 169 15.26 14.92 -5.61
C TYR A 169 14.13 15.78 -5.09
N LEU A 170 13.82 15.62 -3.81
CA LEU A 170 12.88 16.46 -3.07
C LEU A 170 13.65 17.61 -2.41
N HIS A 171 13.08 18.81 -2.45
CA HIS A 171 13.62 19.95 -1.70
C HIS A 171 12.54 20.88 -1.17
N GLY A 172 12.97 22.04 -0.68
CA GLY A 172 12.08 23.11 -0.27
C GLY A 172 11.37 22.81 1.05
N SER A 173 10.16 23.35 1.19
CA SER A 173 9.42 23.28 2.46
C SER A 173 9.00 21.86 2.84
N THR A 174 8.84 20.99 1.84
CA THR A 174 8.49 19.58 2.05
C THR A 174 9.67 18.80 2.63
N GLU A 175 10.87 18.90 2.04
CA GLU A 175 12.08 18.27 2.59
C GLU A 175 12.50 18.90 3.93
N GLY A 176 12.30 20.21 4.09
CA GLY A 176 12.63 20.93 5.32
C GLY A 176 11.67 20.66 6.50
N GLY A 177 10.65 19.83 6.32
CA GLY A 177 9.69 19.48 7.36
C GLY A 177 8.78 20.63 7.81
N ASN A 178 8.60 21.66 6.97
CA ASN A 178 7.90 22.89 7.33
C ASN A 178 6.84 23.35 6.29
N ALA A 179 6.45 22.48 5.36
CA ALA A 179 5.39 22.77 4.41
C ALA A 179 4.06 23.08 5.12
N GLY A 180 3.43 24.17 4.68
CA GLY A 180 2.15 24.67 5.14
C GLY A 180 0.97 24.22 4.25
N PRO A 181 -0.23 24.72 4.55
CA PRO A 181 -1.43 24.46 3.75
C PRO A 181 -1.24 24.79 2.26
N GLY A 182 -0.68 25.96 1.96
CA GLY A 182 -0.46 26.48 0.60
C GLY A 182 0.90 26.16 -0.02
N SER A 183 1.68 25.24 0.56
CA SER A 183 2.98 24.85 -0.02
C SER A 183 2.81 23.96 -1.26
N ASP A 184 3.65 24.15 -2.26
CA ASP A 184 3.85 23.24 -3.38
C ASP A 184 4.83 22.10 -3.02
N ILE A 185 5.02 21.17 -3.96
CA ILE A 185 6.02 20.10 -3.86
C ILE A 185 7.13 20.41 -4.86
N ASP A 186 8.30 20.76 -4.34
CA ASP A 186 9.47 21.07 -5.16
C ASP A 186 10.28 19.81 -5.48
N LEU A 187 10.39 19.50 -6.77
CA LEU A 187 11.19 18.38 -7.26
C LEU A 187 12.26 18.84 -8.25
N ILE A 188 13.48 18.33 -8.08
CA ILE A 188 14.51 18.38 -9.12
C ILE A 188 14.54 17.05 -9.85
N VAL A 189 14.42 17.09 -11.18
CA VAL A 189 14.51 15.92 -12.05
C VAL A 189 15.75 16.05 -12.92
N VAL A 190 16.69 15.13 -12.73
CA VAL A 190 17.90 15.02 -13.55
C VAL A 190 17.59 14.08 -14.70
N CYS A 191 17.55 14.61 -15.92
CA CYS A 191 17.13 13.87 -17.11
C CYS A 191 18.12 14.08 -18.26
N GLN A 192 18.56 12.98 -18.86
CA GLN A 192 19.37 12.94 -20.09
C GLN A 192 18.61 12.34 -21.27
N GLY A 193 17.31 12.10 -21.12
CA GLY A 193 16.43 11.71 -22.22
C GLY A 193 16.32 12.79 -23.31
N SER A 194 15.81 12.39 -24.48
CA SER A 194 15.50 13.30 -25.58
C SER A 194 14.46 14.35 -25.17
N GLU A 195 14.34 15.41 -25.98
CA GLU A 195 13.31 16.43 -25.80
C GLU A 195 11.89 15.83 -25.78
N GLU A 196 11.61 14.86 -26.66
CA GLU A 196 10.35 14.12 -26.70
C GLU A 196 10.11 13.28 -25.42
N GLN A 197 11.14 12.61 -24.90
CA GLN A 197 11.03 11.88 -23.63
C GLN A 197 10.73 12.84 -22.48
N ARG A 198 11.35 14.03 -22.48
CA ARG A 198 11.13 15.06 -21.46
C ARG A 198 9.75 15.68 -21.55
N GLU A 199 9.23 15.93 -22.74
CA GLU A 199 7.86 16.43 -22.95
C GLU A 199 6.83 15.42 -22.44
N ARG A 200 6.97 14.15 -22.81
CA ARG A 200 6.08 13.08 -22.33
C ARG A 200 6.14 12.90 -20.81
N LEU A 201 7.32 13.00 -20.23
CA LEU A 201 7.49 12.96 -18.78
C LEU A 201 6.85 14.19 -18.10
N SER A 202 6.89 15.34 -18.74
CA SER A 202 6.25 16.56 -18.23
C SER A 202 4.73 16.39 -18.15
N HIS A 203 4.09 15.80 -19.16
CA HIS A 203 2.66 15.47 -19.10
C HIS A 203 2.32 14.44 -18.01
N TRP A 204 3.22 13.49 -17.75
CA TRP A 204 3.03 12.56 -16.65
C TRP A 204 3.06 13.27 -15.29
N PHE A 205 4.03 14.17 -15.06
CA PHE A 205 4.05 15.01 -13.86
C PHE A 205 2.86 15.95 -13.77
N GLU A 206 2.40 16.52 -14.90
CA GLU A 206 1.20 17.34 -14.96
C GLU A 206 -0.04 16.58 -14.47
N GLY A 207 -0.22 15.33 -14.90
CA GLY A 207 -1.30 14.46 -14.43
C GLY A 207 -1.28 14.23 -12.91
N TRP A 208 -0.08 13.97 -12.35
CA TRP A 208 0.08 13.89 -10.89
C TRP A 208 -0.22 15.22 -10.21
N SER A 209 0.26 16.32 -10.78
CA SER A 209 0.11 17.67 -10.24
C SER A 209 -1.35 18.05 -10.09
N LEU A 210 -2.17 17.80 -11.12
CA LEU A 210 -3.61 18.09 -11.09
C LEU A 210 -4.35 17.22 -10.06
N CYS A 211 -4.04 15.92 -10.00
CA CYS A 211 -4.66 15.03 -9.03
C CYS A 211 -4.33 15.44 -7.57
N LEU A 212 -3.08 15.80 -7.32
CA LEU A 212 -2.63 16.24 -6.00
C LEU A 212 -3.18 17.63 -5.62
N SER A 213 -3.40 18.52 -6.60
CA SER A 213 -4.07 19.81 -6.35
C SER A 213 -5.47 19.63 -5.77
N GLU A 214 -6.26 18.69 -6.31
CA GLU A 214 -7.61 18.40 -5.78
C GLU A 214 -7.56 17.83 -4.37
N LEU A 215 -6.63 16.90 -4.11
CA LEU A 215 -6.42 16.35 -2.76
C LEU A 215 -5.98 17.43 -1.77
N ALA A 216 -5.11 18.35 -2.19
CA ALA A 216 -4.66 19.46 -1.36
C ALA A 216 -5.80 20.44 -1.04
N LEU A 217 -6.66 20.74 -2.02
CA LEU A 217 -7.84 21.58 -1.82
C LEU A 217 -8.79 20.95 -0.80
N GLN A 218 -9.06 19.65 -0.94
CA GLN A 218 -9.91 18.92 0.01
C GLN A 218 -9.32 18.86 1.43
N GLN A 219 -8.00 18.71 1.56
CA GLN A 219 -7.33 18.56 2.85
C GLN A 219 -7.05 19.89 3.57
N THR A 220 -6.80 20.97 2.82
CA THR A 220 -6.27 22.22 3.38
C THR A 220 -7.14 23.43 3.10
N GLY A 221 -8.06 23.35 2.14
CA GLY A 221 -8.80 24.50 1.61
C GLY A 221 -8.00 25.39 0.66
N TYR A 222 -6.71 25.11 0.42
CA TYR A 222 -5.87 25.85 -0.52
C TYR A 222 -5.89 25.20 -1.90
N GLY A 223 -6.26 25.99 -2.91
CA GLY A 223 -6.24 25.56 -4.31
C GLY A 223 -4.90 25.85 -4.99
N PHE A 224 -4.57 25.03 -5.98
CA PHE A 224 -3.35 25.16 -6.81
C PHE A 224 -3.74 25.15 -8.30
N PRO A 225 -4.22 26.29 -8.85
CA PRO A 225 -4.78 26.36 -10.20
C PRO A 225 -3.79 26.01 -11.32
N GLY A 226 -2.48 26.13 -11.07
CA GLY A 226 -1.41 25.76 -11.99
C GLY A 226 -0.80 24.37 -11.73
N GLY A 227 -1.39 23.59 -10.81
CA GLY A 227 -0.78 22.37 -10.29
C GLY A 227 0.03 22.61 -9.01
N ILE A 228 0.16 21.57 -8.18
CA ILE A 228 0.89 21.62 -6.91
C ILE A 228 2.36 21.20 -7.04
N LEU A 229 2.77 20.59 -8.14
CA LEU A 229 4.16 20.21 -8.38
C LEU A 229 4.93 21.35 -9.04
N ASN A 230 6.09 21.67 -8.47
CA ASN A 230 7.07 22.56 -9.05
C ASN A 230 8.29 21.74 -9.51
N ILE A 231 8.41 21.52 -10.82
CA ILE A 231 9.46 20.67 -11.40
C ILE A 231 10.60 21.53 -11.95
N GLN A 232 11.78 21.40 -11.33
CA GLN A 232 13.03 21.94 -11.85
C GLN A 232 13.81 20.84 -12.60
N TRP A 233 14.18 21.12 -13.83
CA TRP A 233 14.94 20.19 -14.66
C TRP A 233 16.45 20.46 -14.59
N MET A 234 17.25 19.39 -14.55
CA MET A 234 18.71 19.45 -14.60
C MET A 234 19.27 18.40 -15.56
N SER A 235 20.43 18.71 -16.16
CA SER A 235 21.17 17.79 -17.04
C SER A 235 22.22 16.95 -16.30
N GLU A 236 22.58 17.34 -15.08
CA GLU A 236 23.63 16.73 -14.27
C GLU A 236 23.15 16.47 -12.84
N ILE A 237 23.70 15.39 -12.23
CA ILE A 237 23.41 15.02 -10.84
C ILE A 237 23.99 16.09 -9.89
N PRO A 238 23.16 16.73 -9.05
CA PRO A 238 23.66 17.72 -8.09
C PRO A 238 24.51 17.06 -7.00
N ASP A 239 25.63 17.69 -6.63
CA ASP A 239 26.40 17.29 -5.44
C ASP A 239 25.65 17.74 -4.17
N ILE A 240 24.97 16.78 -3.54
CA ILE A 240 24.11 17.00 -2.36
C ILE A 240 24.90 17.63 -1.20
N ARG A 241 26.23 17.41 -1.12
CA ARG A 241 27.07 17.97 -0.05
C ARG A 241 27.11 19.50 -0.05
N TYR A 242 26.91 20.12 -1.22
CA TYR A 242 26.91 21.57 -1.38
C TYR A 242 25.49 22.17 -1.45
N ARG A 243 24.45 21.34 -1.30
CA ARG A 243 23.03 21.76 -1.30
C ARG A 243 22.29 21.14 -0.11
N PRO A 244 22.53 21.63 1.13
CA PRO A 244 21.77 21.18 2.29
C PRO A 244 20.27 21.45 2.07
N GLY A 245 19.42 20.45 2.32
CA GLY A 245 17.98 20.51 2.04
C GLY A 245 17.55 19.91 0.71
N LEU A 246 18.43 19.14 0.05
CA LEU A 246 18.10 18.32 -1.11
C LEU A 246 18.22 16.83 -0.74
N ARG A 247 17.15 16.06 -0.93
CA ARG A 247 17.12 14.62 -0.66
C ARG A 247 16.86 13.82 -1.92
N ALA A 248 17.73 12.84 -2.19
CA ALA A 248 17.53 11.91 -3.29
C ALA A 248 16.36 10.97 -2.99
N LEU A 249 15.43 10.84 -3.93
CA LEU A 249 14.32 9.90 -3.84
C LEU A 249 14.69 8.58 -4.50
N GLN A 250 14.14 7.49 -3.98
CA GLN A 250 14.41 6.16 -4.48
C GLN A 250 13.65 5.90 -5.78
N LEU A 251 14.38 5.58 -6.86
CA LEU A 251 13.81 5.18 -8.15
C LEU A 251 13.64 3.66 -8.24
N ARG A 252 12.65 3.23 -9.02
CA ARG A 252 12.41 1.80 -9.27
C ARG A 252 13.64 1.16 -9.93
N GLY A 253 14.15 0.08 -9.35
CA GLY A 253 15.23 -0.72 -9.94
C GLY A 253 16.67 -0.27 -9.64
N GLN A 254 16.89 0.83 -8.90
CA GLN A 254 18.23 1.24 -8.45
C GLN A 254 18.46 0.84 -6.99
N SER A 255 19.57 0.17 -6.65
CA SER A 255 19.90 -0.19 -5.26
C SER A 255 20.54 1.01 -4.54
N THR A 256 20.10 1.30 -3.32
CA THR A 256 20.66 2.34 -2.44
C THR A 256 22.12 2.04 -2.08
N LYS A 257 23.09 2.56 -2.84
CA LYS A 257 24.44 2.73 -2.31
C LYS A 257 24.53 4.06 -1.56
N GLY A 258 24.18 3.99 -0.28
CA GLY A 258 24.78 4.75 0.82
C GLY A 258 24.62 6.27 0.83
N THR A 259 23.70 6.74 1.68
CA THR A 259 23.97 7.88 2.57
C THR A 259 23.34 7.57 3.93
N GLY A 260 24.21 7.43 4.93
CA GLY A 260 23.84 7.06 6.29
C GLY A 260 22.92 8.09 6.92
N HIS A 261 21.80 7.61 7.46
CA HIS A 261 21.11 8.31 8.53
C HIS A 261 22.03 8.29 9.75
N ALA A 262 22.80 9.37 9.93
CA ALA A 262 23.37 9.71 11.22
C ALA A 262 22.20 9.95 12.17
N CYS A 263 22.01 9.00 13.07
CA CYS A 263 21.17 9.09 14.25
C CYS A 263 21.47 10.43 14.97
N ARG A 264 20.55 11.40 14.89
CA ARG A 264 20.63 12.57 15.74
C ARG A 264 20.17 12.17 17.12
N ALA A 265 21.15 11.95 17.99
CA ALA A 265 20.98 11.96 19.42
C ALA A 265 20.22 13.24 19.83
N GLN A 266 19.11 13.06 20.54
CA GLN A 266 18.54 14.10 21.36
C GLN A 266 19.56 14.40 22.48
N SER A 267 20.01 15.64 22.53
CA SER A 267 20.71 16.21 23.68
C SER A 267 20.09 17.55 23.99
N ALA A 268 19.75 17.70 25.28
CA ALA A 268 19.44 18.91 26.03
C ALA A 268 18.09 19.57 25.68
N ILE A 269 17.22 19.95 26.63
CA ILE A 269 17.36 20.32 28.05
C ILE A 269 16.13 19.83 28.81
#